data_AF-A0A932HEI6-F1
#
_entry.id   AF-A0A932HEI6-F1
#
_cell.length_a   1.000
_cell.length_b   1.000
_cell.length_c   1.000
_cell.angle_alpha   90.00
_cell.angle_beta   90.00
_cell.angle_gamma   90.00
#
_symmetry.space_group_name_H-M   'P 1'
#
loop_
_entity.id
_entity.type
_entity.pdbx_description
1 polymer ?
#
loop_
_entity_poly.entity_id
_entity_poly.type
_entity_poly.pdbx_seq_one_letter_code
_entity_poly.pdbx_strand_id
1 'polypeptide(L)'
;MSKSSTSRTSRRAVGSKTDWPRVKAMREADIDLSDIPEITAEMAARGVVRVAGKVVPRGKKRLTMYLDNAIVEFFKARAGARGYQTLINEALKQAVERESLEDTLRRVIREETATYKVGGRGK
;
A
#
# COMPACT_ATOMS: atom_id res chain seq x y z
N MET A 1 6.56 -50.16 -9.03
CA MET A 1 7.11 -49.18 -9.99
C MET A 1 6.91 -47.78 -9.41
N SER A 2 7.99 -47.11 -9.02
CA SER A 2 8.00 -45.83 -8.30
C SER A 2 7.95 -44.66 -9.29
N LYS A 3 7.05 -43.69 -9.08
CA LYS A 3 6.98 -42.46 -9.89
C LYS A 3 7.91 -41.41 -9.28
N SER A 4 8.95 -41.05 -10.02
CA SER A 4 9.92 -39.99 -9.71
C SER A 4 9.26 -38.61 -9.73
N SER A 5 9.22 -37.94 -8.57
CA SER A 5 8.78 -36.54 -8.44
C SER A 5 9.96 -35.60 -8.72
N THR A 6 9.84 -34.81 -9.78
CA THR A 6 10.86 -33.85 -10.21
C THR A 6 10.98 -32.72 -9.18
N SER A 7 12.17 -32.59 -8.57
CA SER A 7 12.49 -31.55 -7.59
C SER A 7 12.41 -30.16 -8.22
N ARG A 8 11.41 -29.37 -7.80
CA ARG A 8 11.31 -27.95 -8.12
C ARG A 8 12.35 -27.20 -7.28
N THR A 9 13.51 -26.92 -7.87
CA THR A 9 14.62 -26.18 -7.27
C THR A 9 14.11 -24.90 -6.63
N SER A 10 14.18 -24.84 -5.30
CA SER A 10 13.80 -23.68 -4.49
C SER A 10 14.74 -22.52 -4.82
N ARG A 11 14.19 -21.42 -5.35
CA ARG A 11 14.91 -20.13 -5.44
C ARG A 11 15.33 -19.73 -4.02
N ARG A 12 16.64 -19.69 -3.75
CA ARG A 12 17.21 -19.17 -2.50
C ARG A 12 16.78 -17.71 -2.32
N ALA A 13 16.31 -17.36 -1.12
CA ALA A 13 16.08 -15.98 -0.74
C ALA A 13 17.42 -15.23 -0.76
N VAL A 14 17.53 -14.24 -1.65
CA VAL A 14 18.69 -13.36 -1.70
C VAL A 14 18.61 -12.46 -0.48
N GLY A 15 19.60 -12.55 0.42
CA GLY A 15 19.70 -11.64 1.56
C GLY A 15 19.69 -10.19 1.13
N SER A 16 19.25 -9.30 2.02
CA SER A 16 19.33 -7.85 1.79
C SER A 16 20.73 -7.47 1.31
N LYS A 17 20.82 -6.84 0.14
CA LYS A 17 22.09 -6.31 -0.42
C LYS A 17 22.52 -5.00 0.24
N THR A 18 21.80 -4.56 1.28
CA THR A 18 22.00 -3.27 1.94
C THR A 18 23.00 -3.43 3.07
N ASP A 19 24.02 -2.56 3.10
CA ASP A 19 24.97 -2.46 4.20
C ASP A 19 24.33 -1.74 5.41
N TRP A 20 23.63 -2.52 6.24
CA TRP A 20 22.92 -2.01 7.42
C TRP A 20 23.82 -1.43 8.51
N PRO A 21 24.99 -2.02 8.84
CA PRO A 21 25.93 -1.42 9.79
C PRO A 21 26.35 0.00 9.40
N ARG A 22 26.66 0.22 8.12
CA ARG A 22 27.00 1.56 7.61
C ARG A 22 25.84 2.54 7.79
N VAL A 23 24.62 2.15 7.36
CA VAL A 23 23.44 3.01 7.45
C VAL A 23 23.10 3.38 8.90
N LYS A 24 23.26 2.45 9.85
CA LYS A 24 22.99 2.70 11.28
C LYS A 24 24.00 3.64 11.94
N ALA A 25 25.24 3.68 11.44
CA ALA A 25 26.30 4.56 11.94
C ALA A 25 26.36 5.91 11.21
N MET A 26 25.68 6.04 10.06
CA MET A 26 25.65 7.26 9.25
C MET A 26 24.91 8.38 9.99
N ARG A 27 25.51 9.57 10.05
CA ARG A 27 24.86 10.74 10.64
C ARG A 27 23.99 11.42 9.58
N GLU A 28 23.01 12.18 10.02
CA GLU A 28 22.06 12.85 9.14
C GLU A 28 22.74 13.83 8.16
N ALA A 29 23.80 14.51 8.60
CA ALA A 29 24.59 15.41 7.76
C ALA A 29 25.41 14.69 6.67
N ASP A 30 25.63 13.38 6.80
CA ASP A 30 26.37 12.57 5.82
C ASP A 30 25.43 11.98 4.75
N ILE A 31 24.12 12.28 4.81
CA ILE A 31 23.14 11.86 3.81
C ILE A 31 23.26 12.75 2.58
N ASP A 32 23.65 12.15 1.45
CA ASP A 32 23.63 12.82 0.16
C ASP A 32 22.18 12.95 -0.33
N LEU A 33 21.76 14.19 -0.59
CA LEU A 33 20.44 14.54 -1.13
C LEU A 33 20.53 15.12 -2.54
N SER A 34 21.70 15.05 -3.18
CA SER A 34 21.93 15.66 -4.50
C SER A 34 21.02 15.10 -5.60
N ASP A 35 20.53 13.87 -5.45
CA ASP A 35 19.61 13.19 -6.36
C ASP A 35 18.12 13.38 -6.02
N ILE A 36 17.80 14.00 -4.87
CA ILE A 36 16.44 14.22 -4.38
C ILE A 36 16.16 15.73 -4.33
N PRO A 37 15.80 16.35 -5.46
CA PRO A 37 15.48 17.77 -5.49
C PRO A 37 14.24 18.06 -4.64
N GLU A 38 14.17 19.28 -4.08
CA GLU A 38 12.98 19.74 -3.38
C GLU A 38 11.76 19.74 -4.31
N ILE A 39 10.63 19.22 -3.83
CA ILE A 39 9.39 19.19 -4.60
C ILE A 39 8.83 20.62 -4.68
N THR A 40 9.00 21.26 -5.83
CA THR A 40 8.41 22.58 -6.09
C THR A 40 6.88 22.47 -6.21
N ALA A 41 6.16 23.57 -5.94
CA ALA A 41 4.71 23.62 -6.12
C ALA A 41 4.29 23.29 -7.57
N GLU A 42 5.11 23.67 -8.54
CA GLU A 42 4.90 23.38 -9.97
C GLU A 42 5.05 21.88 -10.27
N MET A 43 6.04 21.22 -9.67
CA MET A 43 6.23 19.77 -9.77
C MET A 43 5.05 19.03 -9.13
N ALA A 44 4.62 19.46 -7.94
CA ALA A 44 3.46 18.88 -7.26
C ALA A 44 2.16 19.04 -8.08
N ALA A 45 1.97 20.20 -8.72
CA ALA A 45 0.81 20.47 -9.57
C ALA A 45 0.73 19.54 -10.78
N ARG A 46 1.88 19.14 -11.35
CA ARG A 46 1.98 18.19 -12.46
C ARG A 46 1.88 16.72 -12.03
N GLY A 47 1.75 16.46 -10.73
CA GLY A 47 1.64 15.12 -10.18
C GLY A 47 0.46 14.33 -10.76
N VAL A 48 0.77 13.14 -11.29
CA VAL A 48 -0.21 12.21 -11.84
C VAL A 48 -0.56 11.17 -10.79
N VAL A 49 -1.84 11.08 -10.44
CA VAL A 49 -2.32 10.05 -9.52
C VAL A 49 -2.29 8.71 -10.25
N ARG A 50 -1.69 7.71 -9.61
CA ARG A 50 -1.70 6.33 -10.09
C ARG A 50 -2.39 5.42 -9.09
N VAL A 51 -3.29 4.58 -9.57
CA VAL A 51 -3.94 3.52 -8.78
C VAL A 51 -3.62 2.19 -9.46
N ALA A 52 -3.07 1.24 -8.72
CA ALA A 52 -2.59 -0.05 -9.25
C ALA A 52 -1.67 0.11 -10.49
N GLY A 53 -0.78 1.10 -10.48
CA GLY A 53 0.15 1.38 -11.57
C GLY A 53 -0.44 2.10 -12.79
N LYS A 54 -1.76 2.32 -12.83
CA LYS A 54 -2.45 3.00 -13.94
C LYS A 54 -2.68 4.46 -13.60
N VAL A 55 -2.45 5.33 -14.57
CA VAL A 55 -2.76 6.77 -14.46
C VAL A 55 -4.28 6.95 -14.35
N VAL A 56 -4.72 7.66 -13.32
CA VAL A 56 -6.12 8.00 -13.10
C VAL A 56 -6.31 9.51 -13.30
N PRO A 57 -7.29 9.95 -14.10
CA PRO A 57 -7.61 11.36 -14.25
C PRO A 57 -7.94 12.01 -12.92
N ARG A 58 -7.53 13.28 -12.75
CA ARG A 58 -7.89 14.05 -11.56
C ARG A 58 -9.38 14.39 -11.61
N GLY A 59 -10.06 14.31 -10.46
CA GLY A 59 -11.47 14.70 -10.31
C GLY A 59 -12.41 13.56 -9.93
N LYS A 60 -13.72 13.82 -10.02
CA LYS A 60 -14.79 12.86 -9.73
C LYS A 60 -15.40 12.38 -11.04
N LYS A 61 -15.70 11.08 -11.13
CA LYS A 61 -16.45 10.52 -12.25
C LYS A 61 -17.92 10.40 -11.86
N ARG A 62 -18.84 10.91 -12.69
CA ARG A 62 -20.28 10.67 -12.51
C ARG A 62 -20.56 9.20 -12.82
N LEU A 63 -21.12 8.49 -11.85
CA LEU A 63 -21.50 7.09 -11.97
C LEU A 63 -23.00 6.97 -11.70
N THR A 64 -23.71 6.25 -12.56
CA THR A 64 -25.08 5.81 -12.28
C THR A 64 -24.98 4.41 -11.68
N MET A 65 -25.28 4.29 -10.39
CA MET A 65 -25.30 3.02 -9.66
C MET A 65 -26.46 3.00 -8.67
N TYR A 66 -26.90 1.81 -8.29
CA TYR A 66 -27.87 1.64 -7.21
C TYR A 66 -27.16 1.71 -5.86
N LEU A 67 -27.79 2.38 -4.90
CA LEU A 67 -27.43 2.39 -3.49
C LEU A 67 -28.70 2.14 -2.68
N ASP A 68 -28.57 1.43 -1.57
CA ASP A 68 -29.72 1.19 -0.69
C ASP A 68 -30.27 2.50 -0.16
N ASN A 69 -31.61 2.60 -0.14
CA ASN A 69 -32.30 3.79 0.38
C ASN A 69 -31.86 4.11 1.82
N ALA A 70 -31.68 3.08 2.65
CA ALA A 70 -31.21 3.25 4.04
C ALA A 70 -29.84 3.93 4.11
N ILE A 71 -28.91 3.61 3.21
CA ILE A 71 -27.58 4.23 3.14
C ILE A 71 -27.72 5.69 2.70
N VAL A 72 -28.52 5.95 1.66
CA VAL A 72 -28.73 7.32 1.16
C VAL A 72 -29.35 8.20 2.25
N GLU A 73 -30.39 7.73 2.93
CA GLU A 73 -31.05 8.48 4.00
C GLU A 73 -30.14 8.69 5.22
N PHE A 74 -29.35 7.69 5.61
CA PHE A 74 -28.34 7.84 6.66
C PHE A 74 -27.35 8.97 6.36
N PHE A 75 -26.80 9.00 5.14
CA PHE A 75 -25.84 10.03 4.75
C PHE A 75 -26.49 11.39 4.51
N LYS A 76 -27.75 11.46 4.08
CA LYS A 76 -28.53 12.71 4.02
C LYS A 76 -28.78 13.29 5.40
N ALA A 77 -29.18 12.47 6.37
CA ALA A 77 -29.41 12.93 7.74
C ALA A 77 -28.13 13.46 8.40
N ARG A 78 -26.97 12.91 8.04
CA ARG A 78 -25.65 13.34 8.53
C ARG A 78 -25.05 14.51 7.73
N ALA A 79 -25.56 14.75 6.53
CA ALA A 79 -25.12 15.82 5.65
C ALA A 79 -25.69 17.15 6.16
N GLY A 80 -24.90 17.86 6.98
CA GLY A 80 -25.12 19.28 7.24
C GLY A 80 -24.71 20.11 6.01
N ALA A 81 -23.79 21.06 6.19
CA ALA A 81 -23.25 21.85 5.07
C ALA A 81 -22.43 21.01 4.04
N ARG A 82 -21.90 19.85 4.47
CA ARG A 82 -21.23 18.89 3.58
C ARG A 82 -22.30 18.02 2.92
N GLY A 83 -22.43 18.08 1.60
CA GLY A 83 -23.39 17.24 0.85
C GLY A 83 -23.16 15.74 1.04
N TYR A 84 -24.25 14.95 1.07
CA TYR A 84 -24.23 13.51 1.35
C TYR A 84 -23.32 12.70 0.41
N GLN A 85 -23.22 13.09 -0.87
CA GLN A 85 -22.32 12.45 -1.83
C GLN A 85 -20.84 12.58 -1.43
N THR A 86 -20.46 13.67 -0.77
CA THR A 86 -19.08 13.85 -0.28
C THR A 86 -18.80 12.87 0.84
N LEU A 87 -19.75 12.69 1.78
CA LEU A 87 -19.61 11.75 2.88
C LEU A 87 -19.56 10.29 2.39
N ILE A 88 -20.38 9.93 1.40
CA ILE A 88 -20.32 8.60 0.76
C ILE A 88 -18.95 8.38 0.13
N ASN A 89 -18.45 9.35 -0.64
CA ASN A 89 -17.13 9.24 -1.26
C ASN A 89 -16.00 9.13 -0.23
N GLU A 90 -16.08 9.83 0.89
CA GLU A 90 -15.12 9.73 1.99
C GLU A 90 -15.15 8.33 2.64
N ALA A 91 -16.35 7.79 2.88
CA ALA A 91 -16.50 6.44 3.42
C ALA A 91 -15.92 5.37 2.47
N LEU A 92 -16.16 5.49 1.16
CA LEU A 92 -15.59 4.60 0.15
C LEU A 92 -14.06 4.69 0.11
N LYS A 93 -13.50 5.90 0.21
CA LYS A 93 -12.04 6.09 0.28
C LYS A 93 -11.44 5.37 1.50
N GLN A 94 -12.04 5.55 2.67
CA GLN A 94 -11.58 4.90 3.89
C GLN A 94 -11.66 3.37 3.81
N ALA A 95 -12.71 2.83 3.15
CA ALA A 95 -12.82 1.39 2.95
C ALA A 95 -11.67 0.84 2.07
N VAL A 96 -11.38 1.51 0.95
CA VAL A 96 -10.26 1.14 0.05
C VAL A 96 -8.91 1.24 0.76
N GLU A 97 -8.68 2.31 1.53
CA GLU A 97 -7.45 2.48 2.29
C GLU A 97 -7.25 1.36 3.31
N ARG A 98 -8.31 0.98 4.04
CA ARG A 98 -8.26 -0.12 5.02
C ARG A 98 -7.94 -1.46 4.38
N GLU A 99 -8.58 -1.79 3.26
CA GLU A 99 -8.30 -3.03 2.52
C GLU A 99 -6.84 -3.07 2.04
N SER A 100 -6.34 -1.97 1.48
CA SER A 100 -4.94 -1.90 1.04
C SER A 100 -3.94 -2.03 2.19
N LEU A 101 -4.27 -1.49 3.37
CA LEU A 101 -3.44 -1.59 4.55
C LEU A 101 -3.41 -3.02 5.08
N GLU A 102 -4.57 -3.69 5.14
CA GLU A 102 -4.65 -5.08 5.58
C GLU A 102 -3.83 -6.00 4.67
N ASP A 103 -3.94 -5.84 3.35
CA ASP A 103 -3.14 -6.60 2.38
C ASP A 103 -1.64 -6.34 2.55
N THR A 104 -1.27 -5.08 2.77
CA THR A 104 0.11 -4.69 3.02
C THR A 104 0.63 -5.31 4.31
N LEU A 105 -0.14 -5.26 5.40
CA LEU A 105 0.21 -5.86 6.67
C LEU A 105 0.33 -7.38 6.57
N ARG A 106 -0.62 -8.06 5.91
CA ARG A 106 -0.56 -9.50 5.65
C ARG A 106 0.70 -9.87 4.88
N ARG A 107 1.07 -9.08 3.87
CA ARG A 107 2.31 -9.28 3.11
C ARG A 107 3.54 -9.13 4.00
N VAL A 108 3.65 -8.03 4.74
CA VAL A 108 4.80 -7.74 5.62
C VAL A 108 4.90 -8.80 6.72
N ILE A 109 3.82 -9.15 7.40
CA ILE A 109 3.81 -10.20 8.42
C ILE A 109 4.24 -11.54 7.82
N ARG A 110 3.79 -11.90 6.61
CA ARG A 110 4.24 -13.12 5.94
C ARG A 110 5.73 -13.08 5.62
N GLU A 111 6.24 -11.94 5.16
CA GLU A 111 7.67 -11.74 4.90
C GLU A 111 8.48 -11.92 6.19
N GLU A 112 8.06 -11.29 7.30
CA GLU A 112 8.72 -11.36 8.61
C GLU A 112 8.60 -12.73 9.31
N THR A 113 7.44 -13.38 9.21
CA THR A 113 7.25 -14.73 9.77
C THR A 113 7.95 -15.81 8.96
N ALA A 114 8.11 -15.61 7.65
CA ALA A 114 8.92 -16.48 6.80
C ALA A 114 10.41 -16.34 7.10
N THR A 115 10.89 -15.14 7.42
CA THR A 115 12.28 -14.91 7.89
C THR A 115 12.52 -15.44 9.30
N TYR A 116 11.50 -15.48 10.17
CA TYR A 116 11.65 -15.96 11.56
C TYR A 116 11.59 -17.49 11.76
N LYS A 117 11.34 -18.31 10.73
CA LYS A 117 11.38 -19.80 10.84
C LYS A 117 12.80 -20.39 10.92
N VAL A 118 13.70 -19.76 11.67
CA VAL A 118 15.03 -20.29 12.00
C VAL A 118 15.22 -20.25 13.51
N GLY A 119 15.07 -21.42 14.15
CA GLY A 119 15.51 -21.65 15.53
C GLY A 119 14.45 -22.28 16.42
N GLY A 120 14.16 -23.57 16.25
CA GLY A 120 13.33 -24.27 17.25
C GLY A 120 12.83 -25.66 16.89
N ARG A 121 13.75 -26.63 16.66
CA ARG A 121 13.66 -28.01 17.16
C ARG A 121 14.79 -28.88 16.63
N GLY A 122 15.60 -29.42 17.53
CA GLY A 122 16.51 -30.52 17.21
C GLY A 122 17.57 -30.81 18.26
N LYS A 123 17.14 -31.45 19.36
CA LYS A 123 17.90 -32.07 20.46
C LYS A 123 18.76 -31.18 21.36
#